data_AF-A0A9X8XBL4-F1
#
_entry.id   AF-A0A9X8XBL4-F1
#
_cell.length_a   1.000
_cell.length_b   1.000
_cell.length_c   1.000
_cell.angle_alpha   90.00
_cell.angle_beta   90.00
_cell.angle_gamma   90.00
#
_symmetry.space_group_name_H-M   'P 1'
#
loop_
_entity.id
_entity.type
_entity.pdbx_description
1 polymer ?
#
loop_
_entity_poly.entity_id
_entity_poly.type
_entity_poly.pdbx_seq_one_letter_code
_entity_poly.pdbx_strand_id
1 'polypeptide(L)'
;MLRACWNEKRPVHINLPIDMYNKPINKPTESILHKPILSNKETLDKILLHAITKINSAKKPIILADFEVDRFHAKEYLYQFVEKTGVSYCNVKYGKRNISRKTPSIYRDLYW
;
A
#
# COMPACT_ATOMS: atom_id res chain seq x y z
N MET A 1 -2.25 -13.70 -14.65
CA MET A 1 -3.33 -13.74 -13.64
C MET A 1 -2.82 -13.64 -12.21
N LEU A 2 -2.12 -14.63 -11.65
CA LEU A 2 -1.66 -14.57 -10.26
C LEU A 2 -0.76 -13.36 -9.94
N ARG A 3 0.09 -12.96 -10.90
CA ARG A 3 0.89 -11.73 -10.78
C ARG A 3 0.02 -10.46 -10.69
N ALA A 4 -1.07 -10.38 -11.47
CA ALA A 4 -2.00 -9.26 -11.39
C ALA A 4 -2.72 -9.23 -10.03
N CYS A 5 -3.13 -10.39 -9.51
CA CYS A 5 -3.71 -10.51 -8.17
C CYS A 5 -2.77 -9.94 -7.10
N TRP A 6 -1.49 -10.32 -7.15
CA TRP A 6 -0.49 -9.85 -6.20
C TRP A 6 -0.25 -8.34 -6.29
N ASN A 7 -0.17 -7.81 -7.51
CA ASN A 7 0.20 -6.44 -7.79
C ASN A 7 -0.95 -5.46 -7.49
N GLU A 8 -2.15 -5.78 -7.96
CA GLU A 8 -3.33 -4.93 -7.79
C GLU A 8 -4.00 -5.15 -6.44
N LYS A 9 -3.55 -6.17 -5.69
CA LYS A 9 -4.12 -6.63 -4.43
C LYS A 9 -5.60 -7.00 -4.55
N ARG A 10 -6.08 -7.32 -5.76
CA ARG A 10 -7.47 -7.64 -6.10
C ARG A 10 -7.62 -9.14 -6.38
N PRO A 11 -8.80 -9.73 -6.13
CA PRO A 11 -9.03 -11.13 -6.45
C PRO A 11 -9.00 -11.35 -7.96
N VAL A 12 -8.59 -12.56 -8.38
CA VAL A 12 -8.64 -13.01 -9.77
C VAL A 12 -9.39 -14.33 -9.86
N HIS A 13 -10.02 -14.57 -11.00
CA HIS A 13 -10.75 -15.80 -11.27
C HIS A 13 -9.92 -16.74 -12.15
N ILE A 14 -9.90 -18.02 -11.82
CA ILE A 14 -9.22 -19.07 -12.59
C ILE A 14 -10.21 -20.22 -12.77
N ASN A 15 -10.52 -20.56 -14.02
CA ASN A 15 -11.30 -21.72 -14.37
C ASN A 15 -10.38 -22.82 -14.87
N LEU A 16 -10.49 -24.01 -14.29
CA LEU A 16 -9.79 -25.21 -14.75
C LEU A 16 -10.82 -26.29 -15.11
N PRO A 17 -10.86 -26.74 -16.38
CA PRO A 17 -11.71 -27.86 -16.78
C PRO A 17 -11.40 -29.14 -15.99
N ILE A 18 -12.43 -29.91 -15.66
CA ILE A 18 -12.31 -31.11 -14.83
C ILE A 18 -11.52 -32.23 -15.49
N ASP A 19 -11.41 -32.23 -16.81
CA ASP A 19 -10.66 -33.20 -17.61
C ASP A 19 -9.16 -32.84 -17.75
N MET A 20 -8.76 -31.66 -17.27
CA MET A 20 -7.41 -31.12 -17.46
C MET A 20 -6.52 -31.18 -16.21
N TYR A 21 -7.07 -31.48 -15.03
CA TYR A 21 -6.33 -31.41 -13.75
C TYR A 21 -5.11 -32.33 -13.65
N ASN A 22 -5.10 -33.45 -14.38
CA ASN A 22 -4.05 -34.47 -14.34
C ASN A 22 -3.19 -34.52 -15.61
N LYS A 23 -3.37 -33.58 -16.53
CA LYS A 23 -2.61 -33.55 -17.79
C LYS A 23 -1.16 -33.15 -17.52
N PRO A 24 -0.18 -33.78 -18.21
CA PRO A 24 1.21 -33.37 -18.08
C PRO A 24 1.38 -31.92 -18.53
N ILE A 25 2.11 -31.13 -17.75
CA ILE A 25 2.43 -29.74 -18.04
C ILE A 25 3.88 -29.45 -17.70
N ASN A 26 4.48 -28.53 -18.44
CA ASN A 26 5.81 -28.03 -18.13
C ASN A 26 5.79 -27.24 -16.82
N LYS A 27 6.77 -27.50 -15.96
CA LYS A 27 6.96 -26.72 -14.74
C LYS A 27 7.26 -25.25 -15.10
N PRO A 28 6.74 -24.27 -14.33
CA PRO A 28 7.12 -22.88 -14.52
C PRO A 28 8.63 -22.68 -14.37
N THR A 29 9.24 -21.96 -15.30
CA THR A 29 10.68 -21.67 -15.32
C THR A 29 11.08 -20.59 -14.32
N GLU A 30 10.16 -19.72 -13.94
CA GLU A 30 10.40 -18.59 -13.02
C GLU A 30 9.37 -18.54 -11.89
N SER A 31 9.77 -17.97 -10.75
CA SER A 31 8.84 -17.64 -9.68
C SER A 31 7.86 -16.55 -10.14
N ILE A 32 6.61 -16.63 -9.68
CA ILE A 32 5.56 -15.65 -10.01
C ILE A 32 5.96 -14.22 -9.60
N LEU A 33 6.80 -14.09 -8.56
CA LEU A 33 7.26 -12.82 -7.99
C LEU A 33 8.70 -12.45 -8.40
N HIS A 34 9.24 -13.10 -9.44
CA HIS A 34 10.66 -12.97 -9.80
C HIS A 34 11.10 -11.54 -10.19
N LYS A 35 10.17 -10.67 -10.63
CA LYS A 35 10.49 -9.28 -11.02
C LYS A 35 9.69 -8.27 -10.20
N PRO A 36 10.36 -7.42 -9.38
CA PRO A 36 9.67 -6.34 -8.68
C PRO A 36 9.05 -5.39 -9.69
N ILE A 37 7.89 -4.83 -9.35
CA ILE A 37 7.36 -3.70 -10.10
C ILE A 37 8.18 -2.48 -9.69
N LEU A 38 8.80 -1.83 -10.66
CA LEU A 38 9.51 -0.58 -10.46
C LEU A 38 8.61 0.58 -10.84
N SER A 39 8.61 1.60 -10.01
CA SER A 39 7.99 2.89 -10.34
C SER A 39 8.72 3.51 -11.54
N ASN A 40 7.98 4.18 -12.42
CA ASN A 40 8.59 5.01 -13.46
C ASN A 40 9.29 6.20 -12.79
N LYS A 41 10.62 6.29 -12.96
CA LYS A 41 11.46 7.28 -12.27
C LYS A 41 11.04 8.72 -12.56
N GLU A 42 10.81 9.05 -13.83
CA GLU A 42 10.42 10.42 -14.23
C GLU A 42 9.07 10.83 -13.64
N THR A 43 8.11 9.90 -13.60
CA THR A 43 6.79 10.14 -13.03
C THR A 43 6.88 10.30 -11.51
N LEU A 44 7.70 9.47 -10.86
CA LEU A 44 7.95 9.55 -9.43
C LEU A 44 8.58 10.89 -9.05
N ASP A 45 9.62 11.32 -9.76
CA ASP A 45 10.32 12.58 -9.49
C ASP A 45 9.38 13.79 -9.64
N LYS A 46 8.53 13.80 -10.67
CA LYS A 46 7.51 14.85 -10.88
C LYS A 46 6.49 14.90 -9.74
N ILE A 47 5.99 13.75 -9.31
CA ILE A 47 5.02 13.66 -8.20
C ILE A 47 5.67 14.09 -6.89
N LEU A 48 6.91 13.67 -6.62
CA LEU A 48 7.65 14.05 -5.42
C LEU A 48 7.84 15.57 -5.35
N LEU A 49 8.30 16.19 -6.43
CA LEU A 49 8.46 17.65 -6.49
C LEU A 49 7.14 18.36 -6.16
N HIS A 50 6.04 17.95 -6.82
CA HIS A 50 4.74 18.56 -6.62
C HIS A 50 4.19 18.35 -5.19
N ALA A 51 4.36 17.14 -4.64
CA ALA A 51 3.91 16.80 -3.30
C ALA A 51 4.67 17.61 -2.24
N ILE A 52 6.01 17.72 -2.36
CA ILE A 52 6.84 18.50 -1.45
C ILE A 52 6.44 19.97 -1.47
N THR A 53 6.25 20.58 -2.65
CA THR A 53 5.80 21.97 -2.76
C THR A 53 4.44 22.19 -2.08
N LYS A 54 3.49 21.27 -2.24
CA LYS A 54 2.18 21.36 -1.60
C LYS A 54 2.23 21.18 -0.09
N ILE A 55 3.02 20.22 0.40
CA ILE A 55 3.15 19.98 1.84
C ILE A 55 3.80 21.18 2.53
N ASN A 56 4.86 21.73 1.94
CA ASN A 56 5.59 22.88 2.50
C ASN A 56 4.80 24.20 2.45
N SER A 57 3.88 24.36 1.49
CA SER A 57 3.02 25.54 1.41
C SER A 57 1.75 25.43 2.28
N ALA A 58 1.44 24.24 2.81
CA ALA A 58 0.28 24.04 3.65
C ALA A 58 0.52 24.56 5.08
N LYS A 59 -0.46 25.29 5.64
CA LYS A 59 -0.34 25.86 6.99
C LYS A 59 -0.31 24.81 8.10
N LYS A 60 -1.08 23.73 7.96
CA LYS A 60 -1.22 22.63 8.92
C LYS A 60 -1.49 21.32 8.18
N PRO A 61 -0.48 20.72 7.53
CA PRO A 61 -0.66 19.44 6.85
C PRO A 61 -0.96 18.34 7.86
N ILE A 62 -1.89 17.45 7.50
CA ILE A 62 -2.19 16.21 8.22
C ILE A 62 -2.26 15.09 7.20
N ILE A 63 -1.66 13.95 7.51
CA ILE A 63 -1.74 12.75 6.68
C ILE A 63 -2.98 11.95 7.08
N LEU A 64 -3.81 11.62 6.11
CA LEU A 64 -4.94 10.71 6.31
C LEU A 64 -4.57 9.34 5.73
N ALA A 65 -4.31 8.38 6.60
CA ALA A 65 -3.94 7.01 6.24
C ALA A 65 -5.18 6.11 6.29
N ASP A 66 -5.41 5.31 5.26
CA ASP A 66 -6.49 4.32 5.21
C ASP A 66 -5.92 2.89 5.21
N PHE A 67 -6.79 1.87 5.20
CA PHE A 67 -6.42 0.45 5.23
C PHE A 67 -5.47 0.02 4.10
N GLU A 68 -5.37 0.80 3.02
CA GLU A 68 -4.44 0.55 1.92
C GLU A 68 -2.97 0.63 2.36
N VAL A 69 -2.66 1.42 3.39
CA VAL A 69 -1.31 1.47 3.97
C VAL A 69 -0.87 0.08 4.45
N ASP A 70 -1.77 -0.67 5.07
CA ASP A 70 -1.49 -2.05 5.48
C ASP A 70 -1.49 -2.99 4.25
N ARG A 71 -2.43 -2.83 3.32
CA ARG A 71 -2.57 -3.66 2.10
C ARG A 71 -1.32 -3.64 1.21
N PHE A 72 -0.63 -2.50 1.17
CA PHE A 72 0.60 -2.30 0.40
C PHE A 72 1.88 -2.36 1.25
N HIS A 73 1.78 -2.79 2.52
CA HIS A 73 2.92 -2.89 3.44
C HIS A 73 3.68 -1.55 3.63
N ALA A 74 2.97 -0.43 3.57
CA ALA A 74 3.54 0.92 3.63
C ALA A 74 3.63 1.51 5.04
N LYS A 75 3.22 0.75 6.06
CA LYS A 75 3.11 1.21 7.45
C LYS A 75 4.43 1.72 8.04
N GLU A 76 5.52 0.99 7.80
CA GLU A 76 6.85 1.36 8.29
C GLU A 76 7.32 2.68 7.64
N TYR A 77 7.09 2.84 6.34
CA TYR A 77 7.43 4.06 5.62
C TYR A 77 6.62 5.26 6.10
N LEU A 78 5.34 5.07 6.42
CA LEU A 78 4.50 6.10 7.03
C LEU A 78 5.08 6.56 8.38
N TYR A 79 5.52 5.62 9.23
CA TYR A 79 6.09 5.94 10.53
C TYR A 79 7.41 6.71 10.41
N GLN A 80 8.30 6.25 9.54
CA GLN A 80 9.55 6.96 9.26
C GLN A 80 9.30 8.36 8.67
N PHE A 81 8.25 8.51 7.85
CA PHE A 81 7.89 9.81 7.29
C PHE A 81 7.37 10.77 8.36
N VAL A 82 6.47 10.31 9.22
CA VAL A 82 5.93 11.10 10.35
C VAL A 82 7.04 11.49 11.32
N GLU A 83 7.94 10.57 11.65
CA GLU A 83 9.07 10.82 12.55
C GLU A 83 10.01 11.89 11.99
N LYS A 84 10.33 11.84 10.69
CA LYS A 84 11.25 12.80 10.05
C LYS A 84 10.63 14.17 9.82
N THR A 85 9.33 14.23 9.52
CA THR A 85 8.67 15.48 9.11
C THR A 85 7.93 16.16 10.25
N GLY A 86 7.61 15.44 11.32
CA GLY A 86 6.73 15.91 12.40
C GLY A 86 5.28 16.11 11.97
N VAL A 87 4.91 15.75 10.73
CA VAL A 87 3.56 15.90 10.21
C VAL A 87 2.64 14.92 10.93
N SER A 88 1.55 15.44 11.49
CA SER A 88 0.58 14.61 12.18
C SER A 88 -0.17 13.70 11.22
N TYR A 89 -0.61 12.53 11.70
CA TYR A 89 -1.40 11.62 10.87
C TYR A 89 -2.59 11.01 11.62
N CYS A 90 -3.63 10.69 10.87
CA CYS A 90 -4.86 10.06 11.34
C CYS A 90 -5.11 8.79 10.53
N ASN A 91 -5.61 7.72 11.18
CA ASN A 91 -6.07 6.53 10.48
C ASN A 91 -7.59 6.57 10.30
N VAL A 92 -8.06 6.31 9.08
CA VAL A 92 -9.48 6.05 8.80
C VAL A 92 -9.73 4.59 9.11
N LYS A 93 -10.68 4.31 10.03
CA LYS A 93 -11.05 2.94 10.38
C LYS A 93 -12.40 2.60 9.77
N TYR A 94 -12.39 1.79 8.70
CA TYR A 94 -13.61 1.11 8.25
C TYR A 94 -13.86 -0.15 9.10
N GLY A 95 -14.86 -0.11 9.99
CA GLY A 95 -15.57 -1.30 10.48
C GLY A 95 -14.83 -2.29 11.41
N LYS A 96 -13.64 -2.00 11.96
CA LYS A 96 -13.01 -2.85 12.99
C LYS A 96 -12.33 -2.06 14.11
N ARG A 97 -12.80 -2.33 15.34
CA ARG A 97 -12.32 -1.79 16.60
C ARG A 97 -11.06 -2.53 17.04
N ASN A 98 -9.88 -2.01 16.71
CA ASN A 98 -8.62 -2.39 17.35
C ASN A 98 -7.78 -1.13 17.60
N ILE A 99 -7.52 -0.85 18.88
CA ILE A 99 -6.75 0.30 19.36
C ILE A 99 -5.37 -0.23 19.73
N SER A 100 -4.37 -0.11 18.85
CA SER A 100 -2.97 -0.35 19.25
C SER A 100 -2.39 0.93 19.85
N ARG A 101 -2.41 0.99 21.18
CA ARG A 101 -2.05 2.13 22.03
C ARG A 101 -0.53 2.23 22.27
N LYS A 102 0.28 2.39 21.22
CA LYS A 102 1.76 2.38 21.37
C LYS A 102 2.53 3.49 20.65
N THR A 103 1.95 4.66 20.40
CA THR A 103 2.73 5.77 19.85
C THR A 103 2.24 7.12 20.39
N PRO A 104 3.13 8.04 20.83
CA PRO A 104 2.73 9.20 21.63
C PRO A 104 2.02 10.28 20.80
N SER A 105 1.01 10.91 21.44
CA SER A 105 0.37 12.23 21.20
C SER A 105 -0.08 12.71 19.81
N ILE A 106 0.20 12.00 18.71
CA ILE A 106 -0.06 12.49 17.34
C ILE A 106 -1.32 11.86 16.70
N TYR A 107 -1.93 10.88 17.36
CA TYR A 107 -3.03 10.08 16.83
C TYR A 107 -4.39 10.70 17.14
N ARG A 108 -5.16 11.03 16.09
CA ARG A 108 -6.60 11.30 16.19
C ARG A 108 -7.35 10.32 15.30
N ASP A 109 -8.18 9.47 15.90
CA ASP A 109 -9.12 8.62 15.16
C ASP A 109 -10.28 9.51 14.68
N LEU A 110 -10.49 9.58 13.36
CA LEU A 110 -11.65 10.25 12.76
C LEU A 110 -12.75 9.22 12.51
N TYR A 111 -13.89 9.41 13.18
CA TYR A 111 -15.13 8.69 12.92
C TYR A 111 -16.00 9.60 12.05
N TRP A 112 -16.40 9.12 10.87
CA TRP A 112 -17.50 9.67 10.10
C TRP A 112 -18.68 8.70 10.18
#